data_AF-A0A843TK62-F1
#
_entry.id   AF-A0A843TK62-F1
#
_cell.length_a   1.000
_cell.length_b   1.000
_cell.length_c   1.000
_cell.angle_alpha   90.00
_cell.angle_beta   90.00
_cell.angle_gamma   90.00
#
_symmetry.space_group_name_H-M   'P 1'
#
loop_
_entity.id
_entity.type
_entity.pdbx_description
1 polymer ?
#
loop_
_entity_poly.entity_id
_entity_poly.type
_entity_poly.pdbx_seq_one_letter_code
_entity_poly.pdbx_strand_id
1 'polypeptide(L)'
;MRRDYWEGMCNIWAAERWQQTFTTVKVNRAANPEANMHTSGSVFFATHQSILKKELKRPLTFQEVFDKTHKKKRTNQYISDRAREVAESYSQQMIEKYAEEEEQP
;
A
#
# COMPACT_ATOMS: atom_id res chain seq x y z
N MET A 1 22.31 24.23 6.16
CA MET A 1 20.87 24.34 6.48
C MET A 1 20.74 25.44 7.54
N ARG A 2 19.87 26.43 7.31
CA ARG A 2 19.81 27.65 8.13
C ARG A 2 19.04 27.33 9.44
N ARG A 3 19.62 27.64 10.61
CA ARG A 3 19.14 27.23 11.96
C ARG A 3 17.69 27.67 12.24
N ASP A 4 17.33 28.82 11.71
CA ASP A 4 16.00 29.42 11.68
C ASP A 4 14.93 28.50 11.06
N TYR A 5 15.25 27.77 9.97
CA TYR A 5 14.30 26.81 9.41
C TYR A 5 14.08 25.60 10.30
N TRP A 6 15.15 25.11 10.94
CA TRP A 6 15.06 23.96 11.85
C TRP A 6 14.19 24.29 13.06
N GLU A 7 14.44 25.45 13.68
CA GLU A 7 13.67 25.93 14.82
C GLU A 7 12.20 26.19 14.44
N GLY A 8 11.95 26.77 13.26
CA GLY A 8 10.59 26.93 12.73
C GLY A 8 9.85 25.60 12.56
N MET A 9 10.52 24.56 12.05
CA MET A 9 9.93 23.23 11.93
C MET A 9 9.63 22.60 13.30
N CYS A 10 10.57 22.71 14.26
CA CYS A 10 10.37 22.24 15.62
C CYS A 10 9.15 22.91 16.28
N ASN A 11 8.97 24.22 16.08
CA ASN A 11 7.83 24.95 16.63
C ASN A 11 6.49 24.48 16.03
N ILE A 12 6.45 24.18 14.72
CA ILE A 12 5.26 23.62 14.07
C ILE A 12 4.93 22.24 14.65
N TRP A 13 5.93 21.39 14.87
CA TRP A 13 5.71 20.06 15.44
C TRP A 13 5.37 20.10 16.93
N ALA A 14 5.86 21.09 17.67
CA ALA A 14 5.51 21.32 19.08
C ALA A 14 4.11 21.91 19.25
N ALA A 15 3.52 22.48 18.20
CA ALA A 15 2.17 23.04 18.27
C ALA A 15 1.14 21.97 18.69
N GLU A 16 0.22 22.36 19.58
CA GLU A 16 -0.76 21.46 20.19
C GLU A 16 -1.59 20.70 19.13
N ARG A 17 -2.04 21.40 18.09
CA ARG A 17 -2.77 20.80 16.95
C ARG A 17 -2.00 19.63 16.32
N TRP A 18 -0.68 19.78 16.18
CA TRP A 18 0.16 18.75 15.58
C TRP A 18 0.32 17.55 16.51
N GLN A 19 0.53 17.82 17.81
CA GLN A 19 0.63 16.78 18.84
C GLN A 19 -0.66 15.97 18.98
N GLN A 20 -1.82 16.63 18.97
CA GLN A 20 -3.12 15.98 18.98
C GLN A 20 -3.30 15.08 17.75
N THR A 21 -3.04 15.61 16.55
CA THR A 21 -3.14 14.84 15.29
C THR A 21 -2.20 13.62 15.31
N PHE A 22 -0.96 13.81 15.75
CA PHE A 22 0.02 12.74 15.88
C PHE A 22 -0.46 11.65 16.84
N THR A 23 -0.99 12.05 18.00
CA THR A 23 -1.48 11.12 19.03
C THR A 23 -2.68 10.32 18.53
N THR A 24 -3.65 10.98 17.91
CA THR A 24 -4.81 10.31 17.30
C THR A 24 -4.39 9.31 16.23
N VAL A 25 -3.50 9.70 15.31
CA VAL A 25 -2.99 8.79 14.27
C VAL A 25 -2.24 7.62 14.88
N LYS A 26 -1.44 7.84 15.92
CA LYS A 26 -0.72 6.78 16.64
C LYS A 26 -1.69 5.78 17.29
N VAL A 27 -2.70 6.27 18.01
CA VAL A 27 -3.73 5.42 18.65
C VAL A 27 -4.51 4.65 17.59
N ASN A 28 -4.93 5.29 16.50
CA ASN A 28 -5.66 4.63 15.42
C ASN A 28 -4.83 3.51 14.76
N ARG A 29 -3.54 3.74 14.53
CA ARG A 29 -2.62 2.71 14.01
C ARG A 29 -2.43 1.55 14.99
N ALA A 30 -2.34 1.84 16.28
CA ALA A 30 -2.21 0.80 17.31
C ALA A 30 -3.51 -0.02 17.48
N ALA A 31 -4.67 0.61 17.31
CA ALA A 31 -5.97 -0.04 17.41
C ALA A 31 -6.25 -1.01 16.24
N ASN A 32 -5.64 -0.77 15.08
CA ASN A 32 -5.80 -1.63 13.91
C ASN A 32 -4.45 -1.83 13.17
N PRO A 33 -3.55 -2.66 13.73
CA PRO A 33 -2.20 -2.84 13.19
C PRO A 33 -2.19 -3.46 11.79
N GLU A 34 -3.26 -4.19 11.44
CA GLU A 34 -3.44 -4.83 10.13
C GLU A 34 -4.11 -3.92 9.10
N ALA A 35 -4.48 -2.68 9.47
CA ALA A 35 -5.13 -1.74 8.57
C ALA A 35 -4.20 -1.30 7.44
N ASN A 36 -4.48 -1.78 6.23
CA ASN A 36 -3.93 -1.33 4.93
C ASN A 36 -2.42 -1.02 4.97
N MET A 37 -1.65 -1.98 5.46
CA MET A 37 -0.18 -1.89 5.49
C MET A 37 0.39 -2.02 4.07
N HIS A 38 1.08 -0.97 3.62
CA HIS A 38 1.84 -0.95 2.37
C HIS A 38 3.34 -0.87 2.65
N THR A 39 4.16 -1.64 1.91
CA THR A 39 5.64 -1.50 1.99
C THR A 39 6.18 -0.36 1.14
N SER A 40 5.35 0.25 0.30
CA SER A 40 5.81 1.12 -0.78
C SER A 40 5.69 2.62 -0.49
N GLY A 41 5.30 2.98 0.73
CA GLY A 41 5.17 4.37 1.18
C GLY A 41 3.94 5.07 0.58
N SER A 42 3.92 6.40 0.64
CA SER A 42 2.81 7.24 0.18
C SER A 42 2.84 7.49 -1.33
N VAL A 43 2.93 6.41 -2.12
CA VAL A 43 2.93 6.45 -3.58
C VAL A 43 1.64 5.82 -4.11
N PHE A 44 1.02 6.47 -5.09
CA PHE A 44 -0.21 5.98 -5.70
C PHE A 44 0.00 4.65 -6.43
N PHE A 45 -1.03 3.80 -6.43
CA PHE A 45 -1.03 2.52 -7.13
C PHE A 45 -0.69 2.65 -8.62
N ALA A 46 -1.27 3.63 -9.31
CA ALA A 46 -1.00 3.89 -10.73
C ALA A 46 0.47 4.21 -11.01
N THR A 47 1.15 4.87 -10.06
CA THR A 47 2.59 5.13 -10.15
C THR A 47 3.37 3.83 -10.03
N HIS A 48 3.01 2.95 -9.09
CA HIS A 48 3.62 1.62 -8.99
C HIS A 48 3.43 0.78 -10.24
N GLN A 49 2.22 0.79 -10.81
CA GLN A 49 1.91 0.11 -12.07
C GLN A 49 2.77 0.65 -13.22
N SER A 50 2.89 1.98 -13.33
CA SER A 50 3.68 2.63 -14.39
C SER A 50 5.17 2.30 -14.28
N ILE A 51 5.72 2.31 -13.07
CA ILE A 51 7.12 1.93 -12.81
C ILE A 51 7.33 0.46 -13.16
N LEU A 52 6.47 -0.44 -12.67
CA LEU A 52 6.60 -1.88 -12.90
C LEU A 52 6.45 -2.22 -14.40
N LYS A 53 5.56 -1.52 -15.13
CA LYS A 53 5.37 -1.72 -16.58
C LYS A 53 6.64 -1.36 -17.36
N LYS A 54 7.33 -0.30 -16.95
CA LYS A 54 8.63 0.11 -17.54
C LYS A 54 9.73 -0.90 -17.23
N GLU A 55 9.76 -1.43 -16.01
CA GLU A 55 10.75 -2.44 -15.57
C GLU A 55 10.59 -3.76 -16.34
N LEU A 56 9.36 -4.28 -16.43
CA LEU A 56 9.09 -5.61 -16.98
C LEU A 56 8.80 -5.61 -18.48
N LYS A 57 8.57 -4.44 -19.09
CA LYS A 57 8.29 -4.25 -20.53
C LYS A 57 7.16 -5.15 -21.08
N ARG A 58 6.22 -5.53 -20.22
CA ARG A 58 5.06 -6.37 -20.56
C ARG A 58 3.78 -5.84 -19.90
N PRO A 59 2.59 -6.28 -20.37
CA PRO A 59 1.35 -6.08 -19.64
C PRO A 59 1.44 -6.68 -18.23
N LEU A 60 0.83 -5.99 -17.27
CA LEU A 60 0.81 -6.40 -15.86
C LEU A 60 -0.62 -6.59 -15.41
N THR A 61 -0.82 -7.60 -14.57
CA THR A 61 -2.10 -7.77 -13.87
C THR A 61 -2.16 -6.86 -12.66
N PHE A 62 -3.37 -6.54 -12.19
CA PHE A 62 -3.56 -5.82 -10.93
C PHE A 62 -2.97 -6.59 -9.75
N GLN A 63 -3.03 -7.93 -9.79
CA GLN A 63 -2.45 -8.80 -8.77
C GLN A 63 -0.93 -8.61 -8.65
N GLU A 64 -0.21 -8.46 -9.76
CA GLU A 64 1.26 -8.27 -9.72
C GLU A 64 1.65 -6.93 -9.08
N VAL A 65 0.88 -5.88 -9.34
CA VAL A 65 1.10 -4.56 -8.70
C VAL A 65 0.73 -4.62 -7.22
N PHE A 66 -0.35 -5.33 -6.88
CA PHE A 66 -0.76 -5.56 -5.50
C PHE A 66 0.32 -6.33 -4.72
N ASP A 67 0.82 -7.43 -5.27
CA ASP A 67 1.90 -8.23 -4.69
C ASP A 67 3.16 -7.40 -4.43
N LYS A 68 3.58 -6.56 -5.39
CA LYS A 68 4.75 -5.68 -5.24
C LYS A 68 4.61 -4.70 -4.07
N THR A 69 3.39 -4.31 -3.71
CA THR A 69 3.11 -3.30 -2.69
C THR A 69 2.70 -3.89 -1.33
N HIS A 70 2.30 -5.17 -1.29
CA HIS A 70 1.77 -5.83 -0.10
C HIS A 70 2.56 -7.08 0.34
N LYS A 71 3.59 -7.49 -0.41
CA LYS A 71 4.53 -8.55 0.01
C LYS A 71 5.84 -7.97 0.53
N LYS A 72 6.42 -8.65 1.51
CA LYS A 72 7.77 -8.35 2.01
C LYS A 72 8.79 -8.82 0.99
N LYS A 73 9.67 -7.93 0.52
CA LYS A 73 10.68 -8.25 -0.51
C LYS A 73 11.58 -9.45 -0.17
N ARG A 74 11.89 -9.66 1.12
CA ARG A 74 12.80 -10.72 1.58
C ARG A 74 12.13 -12.10 1.70
N THR A 75 10.89 -12.15 2.19
CA THR A 75 10.20 -13.41 2.49
C THR A 75 9.13 -13.78 1.46
N ASN A 76 8.77 -12.83 0.57
CA ASN A 76 7.66 -12.93 -0.38
C ASN A 76 6.30 -13.25 0.26
N GLN A 77 6.18 -13.06 1.58
CA GLN A 77 4.94 -13.22 2.33
C GLN A 77 4.19 -11.90 2.39
N TYR A 78 2.86 -11.98 2.48
CA TYR A 78 2.04 -10.80 2.72
C TYR A 78 2.40 -10.14 4.05
N ILE A 79 2.26 -8.81 4.09
CA ILE A 79 2.56 -8.03 5.28
C ILE A 79 1.52 -8.24 6.37
N SER A 80 0.28 -8.55 5.96
CA SER A 80 -0.89 -8.74 6.80
C SER A 80 -1.77 -9.88 6.28
N ASP A 81 -2.54 -10.50 7.18
CA ASP A 81 -3.54 -11.51 6.80
C ASP A 81 -4.62 -10.90 5.92
N ARG A 82 -5.02 -9.65 6.22
CA ARG A 82 -5.97 -8.91 5.38
C ARG A 82 -5.48 -8.73 3.94
N ALA A 83 -4.19 -8.45 3.73
CA ALA A 83 -3.66 -8.35 2.36
C ALA A 83 -3.72 -9.69 1.62
N ARG A 84 -3.47 -10.80 2.34
CA ARG A 84 -3.63 -12.14 1.79
C ARG A 84 -5.08 -12.43 1.41
N GLU A 85 -6.03 -12.15 2.31
CA GLU A 85 -7.47 -12.34 2.07
C GLU A 85 -7.98 -11.52 0.87
N VAL A 86 -7.54 -10.27 0.74
CA VAL A 86 -7.89 -9.41 -0.40
C VAL A 86 -7.36 -9.98 -1.72
N ALA A 87 -6.12 -10.47 -1.73
CA ALA A 87 -5.53 -11.09 -2.92
C ALA A 87 -6.26 -12.40 -3.31
N GLU A 88 -6.60 -13.23 -2.32
CA GLU A 88 -7.36 -14.46 -2.52
C GLU A 88 -8.78 -14.17 -3.05
N SER A 89 -9.49 -13.24 -2.42
CA SER A 89 -10.84 -12.83 -2.84
C SER A 89 -10.84 -12.21 -4.24
N TYR A 90 -9.86 -11.36 -4.56
CA TYR A 90 -9.70 -10.81 -5.91
C TYR A 90 -9.49 -11.92 -6.94
N SER A 91 -8.62 -12.89 -6.63
CA SER A 91 -8.36 -14.03 -7.51
C SER A 91 -9.62 -14.87 -7.75
N GLN A 92 -10.40 -15.14 -6.69
CA GLN A 92 -11.67 -15.85 -6.78
C GLN A 92 -12.68 -15.12 -7.67
N GLN A 93 -12.85 -13.81 -7.48
CA GLN A 93 -13.77 -12.98 -8.27
C GLN A 93 -13.34 -12.88 -9.73
N MET A 94 -12.04 -12.84 -10.00
CA MET A 94 -11.52 -12.86 -11.37
C MET A 94 -11.81 -14.21 -12.04
N ILE A 95 -11.70 -15.33 -11.31
CA ILE A 95 -12.09 -16.64 -11.84
C ILE A 95 -13.59 -16.66 -12.11
N GLU A 96 -14.43 -16.33 -11.13
CA GLU A 96 -15.89 -16.35 -11.27
C GLU A 96 -16.37 -15.50 -12.46
N LYS A 97 -15.81 -14.30 -12.64
CA LYS A 97 -16.23 -13.38 -13.69
C LYS A 97 -15.78 -13.79 -15.10
N TYR A 98 -14.62 -14.44 -15.22
CA TYR A 98 -13.99 -14.70 -16.52
C TYR A 98 -13.88 -16.20 -16.86
N ALA A 99 -14.23 -17.12 -15.95
CA ALA A 99 -14.24 -18.56 -16.22
C ALA A 99 -15.36 -18.98 -17.20
N GLU A 100 -16.39 -18.15 -17.37
CA GLU A 100 -17.48 -18.41 -18.34
C GLU A 100 -17.15 -17.96 -19.77
N GLU A 101 -16.04 -17.24 -20.00
CA GLU A 101 -15.66 -16.77 -21.36
C GLU A 101 -14.77 -17.76 -22.14
N GLU A 102 -14.31 -18.86 -21.54
CA GLU A 102 -13.53 -19.91 -22.25
C GLU A 102 -14.40 -20.98 -22.92
N GLU A 103 -15.72 -20.95 -22.73
CA GLU A 103 -16.64 -21.97 -23.25
C GLU A 103 -17.54 -21.43 -24.37
N GLN A 104 -16.97 -20.81 -25.40
CA GLN A 104 -17.64 -20.72 -26.72
C GLN A 104 -16.66 -20.98 -27.88
N PRO A 105 -17.00 -21.94 -28.78
CA PRO A 105 -16.14 -22.46 -29.86
C PRO A 105 -15.92 -21.50 -31.04
#